data_AF-A0A2R3JTX2-F1
#
_entry.id   AF-A0A2R3JTX2-F1
#
_cell.length_a   1.000
_cell.length_b   1.000
_cell.length_c   1.000
_cell.angle_alpha   90.00
_cell.angle_beta   90.00
_cell.angle_gamma   90.00
#
_symmetry.space_group_name_H-M   'P 1'
#
loop_
_entity.id
_entity.type
_entity.pdbx_description
1 polymer ?
#
loop_
_entity_poly.entity_id
_entity_poly.type
_entity_poly.pdbx_seq_one_letter_code
_entity_poly.pdbx_strand_id
1 'polypeptide(L)'
;MLIIIFVLLALLLILLGSQLGLNWFHPYLEPLTAPANLSARLTLPRQARQTTTNANPKLKSLFYFSQISTWLGVILILISAYLVEAKLDLLVFPTRLAFISAILIVLGTALLTIYPLVWPTQNYHYWAAHLTKKQPFTLVDGKTFKRYRRHQLWATWAAIGLILVIWIGRVWASSTTPSVALEDLAMTVMLAIPVIACITALAQLPYLHQNRYLRVQPGKISWGKRHYQATKALLQQQPALKTRVILVHVIRLIGYALALWALASLYFNIVSPTFSVDLTTVFPAAIMALLAICLIVGVGFSWPQRNYDYLQTLDTTKLPFKISDRDTFDRFRYHLRTFHVSITIIWLVIWIVILGAYYYYTLLLGY
;
A
#
# COMPACT_ATOMS: atom_id res chain seq x y z
N MET A 1 -31.54 -15.00 -13.83
CA MET A 1 -30.43 -15.51 -12.98
C MET A 1 -29.01 -15.17 -13.45
N LEU A 2 -28.69 -14.97 -14.75
CA LEU A 2 -27.29 -14.69 -15.19
C LEU A 2 -27.01 -13.24 -15.60
N ILE A 3 -27.98 -12.33 -15.47
CA ILE A 3 -27.90 -10.98 -16.03
C ILE A 3 -26.74 -10.17 -15.40
N ILE A 4 -26.56 -10.20 -14.07
CA ILE A 4 -25.44 -9.49 -13.44
C ILE A 4 -24.09 -10.05 -13.87
N ILE A 5 -23.98 -11.36 -14.08
CA ILE A 5 -22.73 -11.99 -14.53
C ILE A 5 -22.39 -11.48 -15.93
N PHE A 6 -23.37 -11.42 -16.84
CA PHE A 6 -23.16 -10.85 -18.17
C PHE A 6 -22.83 -9.36 -18.14
N VAL A 7 -23.49 -8.57 -17.27
CA VAL A 7 -23.19 -7.15 -17.10
C VAL A 7 -21.78 -6.94 -16.55
N LEU A 8 -21.38 -7.70 -15.53
CA LEU A 8 -20.03 -7.66 -14.98
C LEU A 8 -18.98 -8.12 -15.99
N LEU A 9 -19.27 -9.15 -16.77
CA LEU A 9 -18.39 -9.64 -17.82
C LEU A 9 -18.22 -8.59 -18.93
N ALA A 10 -19.31 -7.92 -19.33
CA ALA A 10 -19.25 -6.79 -20.25
C ALA A 10 -18.41 -5.63 -19.68
N LEU A 11 -18.56 -5.30 -18.39
CA LEU A 11 -17.76 -4.26 -17.74
C LEU A 11 -16.28 -4.62 -17.62
N LEU A 12 -15.97 -5.87 -17.32
CA LEU A 12 -14.59 -6.36 -17.30
C LEU A 12 -13.99 -6.35 -18.72
N LEU A 13 -14.76 -6.68 -19.75
CA LEU A 13 -14.35 -6.55 -21.14
C LEU A 13 -14.14 -5.09 -21.54
N ILE A 14 -15.02 -4.17 -21.12
CA ILE A 14 -14.85 -2.73 -21.34
C ILE A 14 -13.61 -2.22 -20.62
N LEU A 15 -13.35 -2.67 -19.39
CA LEU A 15 -12.13 -2.33 -18.67
C LEU A 15 -10.89 -2.83 -19.42
N LEU A 16 -10.82 -4.12 -19.75
CA LEU A 16 -9.68 -4.68 -20.49
C LEU A 16 -9.52 -4.00 -21.86
N GLY A 17 -10.62 -3.75 -22.57
CA GLY A 17 -10.66 -3.04 -23.84
C GLY A 17 -10.18 -1.60 -23.72
N SER A 18 -10.57 -0.87 -22.66
CA SER A 18 -10.09 0.48 -22.38
C SER A 18 -8.59 0.52 -22.10
N GLN A 19 -8.05 -0.48 -21.41
CA GLN A 19 -6.61 -0.61 -21.15
C GLN A 19 -5.83 -0.90 -22.45
N LEU A 20 -6.39 -1.71 -23.34
CA LEU A 20 -5.84 -1.92 -24.68
C LEU A 20 -5.94 -0.65 -25.54
N GLY A 21 -7.07 0.05 -25.48
CA GLY A 21 -7.29 1.34 -26.14
C GLY A 21 -6.37 2.44 -25.62
N LEU A 22 -6.00 2.44 -24.35
CA LEU A 22 -5.03 3.40 -23.82
C LEU A 22 -3.63 3.16 -24.36
N ASN A 23 -3.21 1.90 -24.41
CA ASN A 23 -1.98 1.52 -25.08
C ASN A 23 -2.03 1.86 -26.59
N TRP A 24 -3.22 1.95 -27.16
CA TRP A 24 -3.44 2.35 -28.54
C TRP A 24 -3.24 3.85 -28.76
N PHE A 25 -4.05 4.68 -28.10
CA PHE A 25 -4.11 6.12 -28.35
C PHE A 25 -2.98 6.89 -27.67
N HIS A 26 -2.48 6.37 -26.55
CA HIS A 26 -1.42 6.99 -25.74
C HIS A 26 -0.36 5.96 -25.35
N PRO A 27 0.35 5.35 -26.33
CA PRO A 27 1.35 4.35 -26.04
C PRO A 27 2.49 4.96 -25.23
N TYR A 28 2.97 4.25 -24.22
CA TYR A 28 4.21 4.64 -23.52
C TYR A 28 5.49 4.15 -24.23
N LEU A 29 5.33 3.38 -25.31
CA LEU A 29 6.38 2.93 -26.23
C LEU A 29 5.98 3.40 -27.62
N GLU A 30 6.67 4.39 -28.17
CA GLU A 30 6.40 4.93 -29.49
C GLU A 30 7.24 4.20 -30.54
N PRO A 31 6.67 3.77 -31.66
CA PRO A 31 7.45 3.17 -32.72
C PRO A 31 8.35 4.23 -33.39
N LEU A 32 9.58 3.86 -33.73
CA LEU A 32 10.52 4.76 -34.43
C LEU A 32 10.07 5.09 -35.85
N THR A 33 9.31 4.18 -36.46
CA THR A 33 8.72 4.33 -37.80
C THR A 33 7.22 4.17 -37.68
N ALA A 34 6.46 4.90 -38.50
CA ALA A 34 5.01 4.75 -38.51
C ALA A 34 4.66 3.27 -38.77
N PRO A 35 3.89 2.62 -37.87
CA PRO A 35 3.61 1.20 -38.01
C PRO A 35 2.80 0.98 -39.28
N ALA A 36 3.26 0.07 -40.14
CA ALA A 36 2.65 -0.17 -41.44
C ALA A 36 1.16 -0.57 -41.33
N ASN A 37 0.78 -1.33 -40.29
CA ASN A 37 -0.57 -1.85 -40.08
C ASN A 37 -0.98 -1.87 -38.59
N LEU A 38 -2.28 -1.96 -38.32
CA LEU A 38 -2.89 -2.09 -36.96
C LEU A 38 -2.27 -3.22 -36.13
N SER A 39 -2.05 -4.38 -36.76
CA SER A 39 -1.44 -5.54 -36.12
C SER A 39 0.00 -5.27 -35.66
N ALA A 40 0.79 -4.57 -36.46
CA ALA A 40 2.18 -4.23 -36.15
C ALA A 40 2.27 -3.30 -34.92
N ARG A 41 1.28 -2.42 -34.74
CA ARG A 41 1.19 -1.54 -33.56
C ARG A 41 0.84 -2.32 -32.29
N LEU A 42 0.00 -3.35 -32.39
CA LEU A 42 -0.35 -4.24 -31.25
C LEU A 42 0.77 -5.23 -30.90
N THR A 43 1.57 -5.65 -31.87
CA THR A 43 2.70 -6.56 -31.62
C THR A 43 3.86 -5.90 -30.92
N LEU A 44 4.06 -4.59 -31.09
CA LEU A 44 5.19 -3.86 -30.50
C LEU A 44 5.21 -3.92 -28.96
N PRO A 45 4.12 -3.60 -28.22
CA PRO A 45 4.10 -3.78 -26.76
C PRO A 45 4.31 -5.22 -26.32
N ARG A 46 3.81 -6.20 -27.11
CA ARG A 46 3.99 -7.63 -26.83
C ARG A 46 5.44 -8.07 -27.02
N GLN A 47 6.09 -7.64 -28.09
CA GLN A 47 7.51 -7.91 -28.38
C GLN A 47 8.41 -7.24 -27.34
N ALA A 48 8.16 -5.96 -27.04
CA ALA A 48 8.85 -5.25 -25.98
C ALA A 48 8.71 -5.99 -24.64
N ARG A 49 7.51 -6.41 -24.25
CA ARG A 49 7.32 -7.25 -23.06
C ARG A 49 8.11 -8.56 -23.12
N GLN A 50 8.03 -9.31 -24.22
CA GLN A 50 8.73 -10.59 -24.32
C GLN A 50 10.25 -10.41 -24.17
N THR A 51 10.81 -9.40 -24.83
CA THR A 51 12.23 -9.06 -24.69
C THR A 51 12.60 -8.67 -23.26
N THR A 52 11.81 -7.85 -22.54
CA THR A 52 12.10 -7.53 -21.13
C THR A 52 12.01 -8.74 -20.22
N THR A 53 10.99 -9.57 -20.38
CA THR A 53 10.79 -10.76 -19.54
C THR A 53 11.82 -11.86 -19.83
N ASN A 54 12.35 -11.94 -21.05
CA ASN A 54 13.40 -12.89 -21.39
C ASN A 54 14.77 -12.40 -20.90
N ALA A 55 15.02 -11.09 -20.97
CA ALA A 55 16.28 -10.49 -20.51
C ALA A 55 16.38 -10.39 -18.97
N ASN A 56 15.25 -10.29 -18.25
CA ASN A 56 15.25 -10.15 -16.80
C ASN A 56 14.25 -11.11 -16.10
N PRO A 57 14.73 -12.17 -15.42
CA PRO A 57 13.86 -13.17 -14.80
C PRO A 57 13.01 -12.59 -13.65
N LYS A 58 13.46 -11.51 -12.99
CA LYS A 58 12.68 -10.85 -11.93
C LYS A 58 11.48 -10.08 -12.50
N LEU A 59 11.62 -9.49 -13.69
CA LEU A 59 10.51 -8.82 -14.37
C LEU A 59 9.52 -9.84 -14.96
N LYS A 60 10.01 -11.00 -15.38
CA LYS A 60 9.18 -12.14 -15.80
C LYS A 60 8.25 -12.61 -14.68
N SER A 61 8.80 -12.87 -13.50
CA SER A 61 7.99 -13.30 -12.35
C SER A 61 6.98 -12.24 -11.93
N LEU A 62 7.39 -10.97 -11.89
CA LEU A 62 6.52 -9.84 -11.56
C LEU A 62 5.40 -9.65 -12.58
N PHE A 63 5.67 -9.80 -13.88
CA PHE A 63 4.65 -9.78 -14.92
C PHE A 63 3.61 -10.87 -14.70
N TYR A 64 4.04 -12.13 -14.58
CA TYR A 64 3.12 -13.25 -14.39
C TYR A 64 2.33 -13.13 -13.10
N PHE A 65 2.97 -12.75 -12.00
CA PHE A 65 2.29 -12.51 -10.74
C PHE A 65 1.19 -11.45 -10.90
N SER A 66 1.50 -10.31 -11.52
CA SER A 66 0.51 -9.24 -11.75
C SER A 66 -0.65 -9.66 -12.65
N GLN A 67 -0.41 -10.52 -13.65
CA GLN A 67 -1.43 -11.06 -14.53
C GLN A 67 -2.31 -12.10 -13.83
N ILE A 68 -1.69 -13.04 -13.12
CA ILE A 68 -2.39 -14.05 -12.32
C ILE A 68 -3.27 -13.35 -11.28
N SER A 69 -2.77 -12.33 -10.59
CA SER A 69 -3.57 -11.52 -9.68
C SER A 69 -4.79 -10.92 -10.37
N THR A 70 -4.63 -10.33 -11.55
CA THR A 70 -5.76 -9.70 -12.27
C THR A 70 -6.83 -10.73 -12.64
N TRP A 71 -6.43 -11.88 -13.19
CA TRP A 71 -7.36 -12.94 -13.57
C TRP A 71 -8.01 -13.61 -12.36
N LEU A 72 -7.26 -13.82 -11.29
CA LEU A 72 -7.81 -14.28 -10.02
C LEU A 72 -8.84 -13.27 -9.50
N GLY A 73 -8.53 -11.97 -9.58
CA GLY A 73 -9.46 -10.90 -9.21
C GLY A 73 -10.78 -10.95 -10.00
N VAL A 74 -10.70 -11.15 -11.32
CA VAL A 74 -11.87 -11.37 -12.18
C VAL A 74 -12.69 -12.57 -11.70
N ILE A 75 -12.03 -13.72 -11.46
CA ILE A 75 -12.70 -14.95 -11.04
C ILE A 75 -13.41 -14.74 -9.70
N LEU A 76 -12.76 -14.09 -8.71
CA LEU A 76 -13.38 -13.84 -7.41
C LEU A 76 -14.62 -12.93 -7.51
N ILE A 77 -14.58 -11.90 -8.37
CA ILE A 77 -15.73 -11.02 -8.62
C ILE A 77 -16.90 -11.81 -9.24
N LEU A 78 -16.61 -12.68 -10.21
CA LEU A 78 -17.63 -13.49 -10.86
C LEU A 78 -18.24 -14.52 -9.89
N ILE A 79 -17.42 -15.16 -9.06
CA ILE A 79 -17.90 -16.08 -8.00
C ILE A 79 -18.76 -15.31 -6.99
N SER A 80 -18.31 -14.13 -6.54
CA SER A 80 -19.09 -13.26 -5.64
C SER A 80 -20.47 -12.96 -6.22
N ALA A 81 -20.54 -12.51 -7.47
CA ALA A 81 -21.79 -12.20 -8.14
C ALA A 81 -22.68 -13.44 -8.35
N TYR A 82 -22.07 -14.59 -8.67
CA TYR A 82 -22.79 -15.86 -8.75
C TYR A 82 -23.39 -16.27 -7.40
N LEU A 83 -22.66 -16.13 -6.30
CA LEU A 83 -23.16 -16.43 -4.96
C LEU A 83 -24.35 -15.53 -4.58
N VAL A 84 -24.31 -14.26 -4.99
CA VAL A 84 -25.46 -13.35 -4.83
C VAL A 84 -26.64 -13.87 -5.65
N GLU A 85 -26.48 -14.17 -6.95
CA GLU A 85 -27.60 -14.62 -7.80
C GLU A 85 -28.17 -15.99 -7.40
N ALA A 86 -27.31 -16.99 -7.19
CA ALA A 86 -27.71 -18.40 -7.05
C ALA A 86 -28.47 -18.70 -5.75
N LYS A 87 -28.48 -17.78 -4.78
CA LYS A 87 -29.13 -17.95 -3.47
C LYS A 87 -30.27 -16.96 -3.23
N LEU A 88 -30.61 -16.13 -4.23
CA LEU A 88 -31.78 -15.26 -4.19
C LEU A 88 -33.11 -16.00 -4.30
N ASP A 89 -33.12 -17.16 -4.98
CA ASP A 89 -34.32 -17.97 -5.13
C ASP A 89 -34.81 -18.60 -3.80
N LEU A 90 -33.97 -18.59 -2.75
CA LEU A 90 -34.26 -19.24 -1.46
C LEU A 90 -34.85 -18.30 -0.39
N LEU A 91 -35.06 -16.99 -0.68
CA LEU A 91 -35.61 -15.93 0.20
C LEU A 91 -34.97 -15.75 1.61
N VAL A 92 -34.10 -16.65 2.04
CA VAL A 92 -33.30 -16.58 3.26
C VAL A 92 -31.84 -16.49 2.83
N PHE A 93 -31.31 -15.28 2.78
CA PHE A 93 -29.90 -15.08 2.45
C PHE A 93 -29.05 -15.52 3.65
N PRO A 94 -28.25 -16.61 3.59
CA PRO A 94 -27.48 -17.05 4.75
C PRO A 94 -26.37 -16.03 5.00
N THR A 95 -26.32 -15.46 6.20
CA THR A 95 -25.31 -14.46 6.63
C THR A 95 -23.88 -14.87 6.28
N ARG A 96 -23.55 -16.16 6.41
CA ARG A 96 -22.22 -16.69 6.03
C ARG A 96 -21.90 -16.51 4.55
N LEU A 97 -22.86 -16.68 3.65
CA LEU A 97 -22.64 -16.55 2.21
C LEU A 97 -22.60 -15.08 1.77
N ALA A 98 -23.35 -14.20 2.45
CA ALA A 98 -23.24 -12.75 2.29
C ALA A 98 -21.83 -12.26 2.62
N PHE A 99 -21.33 -12.69 3.77
CA PHE A 99 -19.98 -12.39 4.22
C PHE A 99 -18.90 -12.95 3.28
N ILE A 100 -19.03 -14.20 2.83
CA ILE A 100 -18.09 -14.79 1.84
C ILE A 100 -18.14 -14.00 0.53
N SER A 101 -19.33 -13.64 0.05
CA SER A 101 -19.49 -12.86 -1.17
C SER A 101 -18.84 -11.47 -1.05
N ALA A 102 -18.99 -10.82 0.10
CA ALA A 102 -18.34 -9.55 0.42
C ALA A 102 -16.80 -9.67 0.47
N ILE A 103 -16.27 -10.73 1.09
CA ILE A 103 -14.82 -11.03 1.05
C ILE A 103 -14.32 -11.18 -0.38
N LEU A 104 -15.04 -11.95 -1.20
CA LEU A 104 -14.66 -12.23 -2.58
C LEU A 104 -14.68 -10.95 -3.45
N ILE A 105 -15.67 -10.06 -3.28
CA ILE A 105 -15.71 -8.81 -4.04
C ILE A 105 -14.60 -7.83 -3.61
N VAL A 106 -14.27 -7.75 -2.32
CA VAL A 106 -13.20 -6.90 -1.81
C VAL A 106 -11.83 -7.42 -2.25
N LEU A 107 -11.58 -8.72 -2.13
CA LEU A 107 -10.34 -9.33 -2.61
C LEU A 107 -10.23 -9.21 -4.13
N GLY A 108 -11.32 -9.47 -4.84
CA GLY A 108 -11.37 -9.40 -6.29
C GLY A 108 -11.06 -8.01 -6.83
N THR A 109 -11.69 -6.98 -6.27
CA THR A 109 -11.42 -5.57 -6.65
C THR A 109 -10.02 -5.12 -6.28
N ALA A 110 -9.49 -5.54 -5.11
CA ALA A 110 -8.11 -5.26 -4.74
C ALA A 110 -7.11 -5.89 -5.73
N LEU A 111 -7.31 -7.16 -6.09
CA LEU A 111 -6.44 -7.87 -7.03
C LEU A 111 -6.43 -7.26 -8.44
N LEU A 112 -7.56 -6.71 -8.90
CA LEU A 112 -7.64 -5.98 -10.18
C LEU A 112 -6.71 -4.76 -10.24
N THR A 113 -6.35 -4.17 -9.10
CA THR A 113 -5.45 -3.00 -9.07
C THR A 113 -3.97 -3.36 -9.22
N ILE A 114 -3.59 -4.62 -9.03
CA ILE A 114 -2.18 -5.02 -8.96
C ILE A 114 -1.46 -4.79 -10.29
N TYR A 115 -2.06 -5.21 -11.40
CA TYR A 115 -1.46 -4.99 -12.72
C TYR A 115 -1.22 -3.51 -13.06
N PRO A 116 -2.22 -2.62 -13.02
CA PRO A 116 -2.02 -1.20 -13.35
C PRO A 116 -1.08 -0.47 -12.36
N LEU A 117 -0.96 -0.94 -11.11
CA LEU A 117 -0.04 -0.36 -10.14
C LEU A 117 1.42 -0.77 -10.37
N VAL A 118 1.65 -2.03 -10.74
CA VAL A 118 3.00 -2.62 -10.71
C VAL A 118 3.64 -2.66 -12.11
N TRP A 119 2.99 -3.30 -13.07
CA TRP A 119 3.65 -3.68 -14.33
C TRP A 119 4.08 -2.50 -15.21
N PRO A 120 3.21 -1.51 -15.53
CA PRO A 120 3.56 -0.43 -16.45
C PRO A 120 4.80 0.36 -16.01
N THR A 121 4.95 0.58 -14.70
CA THR A 121 6.08 1.35 -14.17
C THR A 121 7.37 0.58 -14.08
N GLN A 122 7.32 -0.72 -13.76
CA GLN A 122 8.51 -1.56 -13.82
C GLN A 122 9.02 -1.71 -15.26
N ASN A 123 8.09 -1.90 -16.21
CA ASN A 123 8.45 -2.02 -17.62
C ASN A 123 9.03 -0.70 -18.17
N TYR A 124 8.42 0.45 -17.86
CA TYR A 124 8.92 1.76 -18.27
C TYR A 124 10.31 2.07 -17.69
N HIS A 125 10.54 1.84 -16.39
CA HIS A 125 11.85 2.07 -15.78
C HIS A 125 12.94 1.14 -16.32
N TYR A 126 12.59 -0.11 -16.62
CA TYR A 126 13.52 -1.03 -17.26
C TYR A 126 13.98 -0.48 -18.60
N TRP A 127 13.04 -0.12 -19.48
CA TRP A 127 13.38 0.43 -20.78
C TRP A 127 14.13 1.76 -20.67
N ALA A 128 13.75 2.64 -19.75
CA ALA A 128 14.45 3.92 -19.55
C ALA A 128 15.94 3.74 -19.23
N ALA A 129 16.32 2.63 -18.59
CA ALA A 129 17.70 2.32 -18.27
C ALA A 129 18.44 1.48 -19.33
N HIS A 130 17.72 0.81 -20.24
CA HIS A 130 18.28 -0.19 -21.17
C HIS A 130 17.93 0.07 -22.64
N LEU A 131 17.33 1.22 -22.95
CA LEU A 131 17.07 1.62 -24.33
C LEU A 131 18.41 1.80 -25.05
N THR A 132 18.56 1.13 -26.19
CA THR A 132 19.69 1.32 -27.10
C THR A 132 19.16 1.80 -28.46
N LYS A 133 20.03 2.08 -29.42
CA LYS A 133 19.59 2.46 -30.78
C LYS A 133 19.05 1.28 -31.61
N LYS A 134 19.07 0.05 -31.07
CA LYS A 134 18.73 -1.18 -31.79
C LYS A 134 17.26 -1.60 -31.69
N GLN A 135 16.51 -1.05 -30.73
CA GLN A 135 15.10 -1.39 -30.56
C GLN A 135 14.22 -0.61 -31.55
N PRO A 136 13.11 -1.18 -32.04
CA PRO A 136 12.22 -0.54 -33.03
C PRO A 136 11.30 0.54 -32.42
N PHE A 137 11.55 0.95 -31.18
CA PHE A 137 10.72 1.87 -30.42
C PHE A 137 11.55 2.79 -29.52
N THR A 138 10.96 3.92 -29.17
CA THR A 138 11.43 4.88 -28.18
C THR A 138 10.48 4.97 -27.01
N LEU A 139 10.93 5.57 -25.93
CA LEU A 139 10.09 5.88 -24.77
C LEU A 139 9.58 7.30 -24.90
N VAL A 140 8.31 7.49 -24.57
CA VAL A 140 7.77 8.84 -24.35
C VAL A 140 8.36 9.47 -23.10
N ASP A 141 8.33 10.80 -23.07
CA ASP A 141 8.74 11.59 -21.92
C ASP A 141 8.02 11.20 -20.63
N GLY A 142 8.70 11.39 -19.50
CA GLY A 142 8.16 11.07 -18.18
C GLY A 142 6.85 11.79 -17.83
N LYS A 143 6.58 12.97 -18.42
CA LYS A 143 5.30 13.69 -18.24
C LYS A 143 4.15 12.94 -18.92
N THR A 144 4.37 12.50 -20.15
CA THR A 144 3.39 11.72 -20.93
C THR A 144 3.14 10.37 -20.27
N PHE A 145 4.19 9.70 -19.81
CA PHE A 145 4.06 8.45 -19.06
C PHE A 145 3.26 8.62 -17.75
N LYS A 146 3.47 9.71 -17.00
CA LYS A 146 2.66 10.02 -15.81
C LYS A 146 1.18 10.21 -16.13
N ARG A 147 0.86 10.85 -17.27
CA ARG A 147 -0.53 11.02 -17.72
C ARG A 147 -1.16 9.68 -18.09
N TYR A 148 -0.44 8.84 -18.85
CA TYR A 148 -0.85 7.47 -19.16
C TYR A 148 -1.14 6.66 -17.88
N ARG A 149 -0.20 6.66 -16.92
CA ARG A 149 -0.36 6.00 -15.60
C ARG A 149 -1.62 6.49 -14.87
N ARG A 150 -1.82 7.80 -14.83
CA ARG A 150 -2.95 8.41 -14.13
C ARG A 150 -4.27 7.96 -14.75
N HIS A 151 -4.37 7.98 -16.07
CA HIS A 151 -5.58 7.52 -16.77
C HIS A 151 -5.82 6.02 -16.52
N GLN A 152 -4.79 5.18 -16.69
CA GLN A 152 -4.91 3.74 -16.45
C GLN A 152 -5.42 3.42 -15.04
N LEU A 153 -4.90 4.11 -14.02
CA LEU A 153 -5.37 3.95 -12.64
C LEU A 153 -6.81 4.44 -12.46
N TRP A 154 -7.17 5.61 -13.01
CA TRP A 154 -8.54 6.12 -12.94
C TRP A 154 -9.54 5.21 -13.64
N ALA A 155 -9.19 4.65 -14.81
CA ALA A 155 -10.04 3.70 -15.51
C ALA A 155 -10.29 2.44 -14.67
N THR A 156 -9.26 1.90 -14.01
CA THR A 156 -9.41 0.77 -13.10
C THR A 156 -10.27 1.14 -11.89
N TRP A 157 -10.05 2.28 -11.25
CA TRP A 157 -10.86 2.73 -10.11
C TRP A 157 -12.32 3.01 -10.49
N ALA A 158 -12.56 3.61 -11.65
CA ALA A 158 -13.91 3.84 -12.17
C ALA A 158 -14.64 2.52 -12.44
N ALA A 159 -13.96 1.54 -13.04
CA ALA A 159 -14.52 0.21 -13.25
C ALA A 159 -14.80 -0.51 -11.92
N ILE A 160 -13.89 -0.44 -10.94
CA ILE A 160 -14.12 -0.98 -9.59
C ILE A 160 -15.34 -0.31 -8.95
N GLY A 161 -15.43 1.02 -9.00
CA GLY A 161 -16.57 1.76 -8.45
C GLY A 161 -17.88 1.31 -9.07
N LEU A 162 -17.91 1.14 -10.39
CA LEU A 162 -19.11 0.71 -11.12
C LEU A 162 -19.46 -0.76 -10.84
N ILE A 163 -18.48 -1.66 -10.75
CA ILE A 163 -18.67 -3.05 -10.30
C ILE A 163 -19.30 -3.09 -8.90
N LEU A 164 -18.78 -2.28 -7.96
CA LEU A 164 -19.31 -2.20 -6.60
C LEU A 164 -20.73 -1.63 -6.59
N VAL A 165 -21.02 -0.57 -7.34
CA VAL A 165 -22.37 0.02 -7.44
C VAL A 165 -23.37 -1.00 -7.98
N ILE A 166 -23.01 -1.77 -9.01
CA ILE A 166 -23.89 -2.80 -9.57
C ILE A 166 -24.09 -3.95 -8.59
N TRP A 167 -23.01 -4.39 -7.93
CA TRP A 167 -23.08 -5.43 -6.93
C TRP A 167 -23.98 -5.00 -5.76
N ILE A 168 -23.78 -3.79 -5.22
CA ILE A 168 -24.59 -3.22 -4.13
C ILE A 168 -26.04 -3.05 -4.58
N GLY A 169 -26.27 -2.44 -5.75
CA GLY A 169 -27.60 -2.21 -6.28
C GLY A 169 -28.36 -3.52 -6.50
N ARG A 170 -27.66 -4.59 -6.89
CA ARG A 170 -28.27 -5.91 -7.00
C ARG A 170 -28.61 -6.49 -5.66
N VAL A 171 -27.67 -6.52 -4.71
CA VAL A 171 -27.92 -6.95 -3.33
C VAL A 171 -29.12 -6.22 -2.73
N TRP A 172 -29.24 -4.91 -2.98
CA TRP A 172 -30.37 -4.11 -2.53
C TRP A 172 -31.69 -4.53 -3.18
N ALA A 173 -31.71 -4.69 -4.50
CA ALA A 173 -32.92 -5.02 -5.25
C ALA A 173 -33.44 -6.44 -4.98
N SER A 174 -32.61 -7.33 -4.45
CA SER A 174 -32.92 -8.75 -4.41
C SER A 174 -32.85 -9.38 -3.02
N SER A 175 -32.13 -8.78 -2.05
CA SER A 175 -32.09 -9.29 -0.68
C SER A 175 -33.37 -8.95 0.10
N THR A 176 -33.85 -9.89 0.91
CA THR A 176 -34.91 -9.66 1.91
C THR A 176 -34.41 -8.84 3.11
N THR A 177 -33.09 -8.81 3.34
CA THR A 177 -32.42 -8.01 4.38
C THR A 177 -31.16 -7.34 3.81
N PRO A 178 -31.31 -6.31 2.94
CA PRO A 178 -30.19 -5.68 2.25
C PRO A 178 -29.22 -4.97 3.20
N SER A 179 -29.68 -4.54 4.38
CA SER A 179 -28.86 -3.92 5.42
C SER A 179 -27.73 -4.83 5.89
N VAL A 180 -28.00 -6.13 6.11
CA VAL A 180 -27.01 -7.08 6.64
C VAL A 180 -25.87 -7.31 5.65
N ALA A 181 -26.15 -7.41 4.36
CA ALA A 181 -25.11 -7.59 3.35
C ALA A 181 -24.26 -6.32 3.15
N LEU A 182 -24.83 -5.12 3.37
CA LEU A 182 -24.08 -3.86 3.38
C LEU A 182 -23.21 -3.73 4.63
N GLU A 183 -23.72 -4.14 5.79
CA GLU A 183 -22.94 -4.24 7.03
C GLU A 183 -21.77 -5.20 6.86
N ASP A 184 -22.00 -6.40 6.29
CA ASP A 184 -20.96 -7.38 6.00
C ASP A 184 -19.90 -6.84 5.02
N LEU A 185 -20.32 -6.11 3.98
CA LEU A 185 -19.39 -5.43 3.06
C LEU A 185 -18.57 -4.37 3.78
N ALA A 186 -19.21 -3.53 4.59
CA ALA A 186 -18.53 -2.51 5.38
C ALA A 186 -17.54 -3.14 6.37
N MET A 187 -17.94 -4.18 7.10
CA MET A 187 -17.08 -4.94 8.01
C MET A 187 -15.90 -5.56 7.26
N THR A 188 -16.14 -6.15 6.09
CA THR A 188 -15.07 -6.75 5.27
C THR A 188 -14.06 -5.69 4.83
N VAL A 189 -14.52 -4.53 4.36
CA VAL A 189 -13.63 -3.41 3.99
C VAL A 189 -12.86 -2.91 5.21
N MET A 190 -13.53 -2.75 6.35
CA MET A 190 -12.89 -2.33 7.61
C MET A 190 -11.83 -3.33 8.08
N LEU A 191 -12.06 -4.63 7.93
CA LEU A 191 -11.08 -5.69 8.24
C LEU A 191 -9.93 -5.75 7.23
N ALA A 192 -10.17 -5.42 5.96
CA ALA A 192 -9.12 -5.41 4.94
C ALA A 192 -8.08 -4.30 5.17
N ILE A 193 -8.49 -3.13 5.68
CA ILE A 193 -7.62 -1.98 5.94
C ILE A 193 -6.39 -2.34 6.84
N PRO A 194 -6.56 -2.88 8.06
CA PRO A 194 -5.42 -3.23 8.91
C PRO A 194 -4.57 -4.35 8.32
N VAL A 195 -5.17 -5.32 7.60
CA VAL A 195 -4.44 -6.41 6.96
C VAL A 195 -3.53 -5.88 5.85
N ILE A 196 -4.05 -5.03 4.95
CA ILE A 196 -3.29 -4.40 3.87
C ILE A 196 -2.20 -3.50 4.46
N ALA A 197 -2.52 -2.72 5.50
CA ALA A 197 -1.54 -1.90 6.19
C ALA A 197 -0.42 -2.75 6.81
N CYS A 198 -0.74 -3.88 7.44
CA CYS A 198 0.24 -4.80 8.01
C CYS A 198 1.17 -5.38 6.95
N ILE A 199 0.60 -5.94 5.87
CA ILE A 199 1.39 -6.47 4.74
C ILE A 199 2.28 -5.38 4.14
N THR A 200 1.75 -4.17 3.96
CA THR A 200 2.51 -3.04 3.41
C THR A 200 3.67 -2.66 4.33
N ALA A 201 3.44 -2.60 5.65
CA ALA A 201 4.49 -2.32 6.63
C ALA A 201 5.59 -3.40 6.60
N LEU A 202 5.21 -4.68 6.62
CA LEU A 202 6.14 -5.80 6.54
C LEU A 202 6.95 -5.78 5.24
N ALA A 203 6.32 -5.45 4.11
CA ALA A 203 7.00 -5.34 2.82
C ALA A 203 8.04 -4.21 2.76
N GLN A 204 7.89 -3.16 3.58
CA GLN A 204 8.89 -2.08 3.65
C GLN A 204 10.12 -2.45 4.49
N LEU A 205 9.99 -3.36 5.46
CA LEU A 205 11.06 -3.69 6.40
C LEU A 205 12.37 -4.12 5.72
N PRO A 206 12.39 -5.02 4.71
CA PRO A 206 13.63 -5.41 4.03
C PRO A 206 14.33 -4.22 3.37
N TYR A 207 13.57 -3.27 2.82
CA TYR A 207 14.13 -2.09 2.17
C TYR A 207 14.74 -1.12 3.19
N LEU A 208 14.02 -0.86 4.29
CA LEU A 208 14.49 0.02 5.37
C LEU A 208 15.71 -0.54 6.08
N HIS A 209 15.71 -1.86 6.26
CA HIS A 209 16.81 -2.58 6.88
C HIS A 209 18.12 -2.45 6.09
N GLN A 210 18.04 -2.41 4.76
CA GLN A 210 19.20 -2.28 3.89
C GLN A 210 19.85 -0.88 3.93
N ASN A 211 19.25 0.12 4.62
CA ASN A 211 19.83 1.43 4.94
C ASN A 211 20.75 2.02 3.86
N ARG A 212 20.24 2.07 2.62
CA ARG A 212 21.06 2.26 1.41
C ARG A 212 21.70 3.64 1.28
N TYR A 213 21.27 4.63 2.07
CA TYR A 213 21.81 6.00 1.98
C TYR A 213 23.13 6.19 2.74
N LEU A 214 23.50 5.31 3.66
CA LEU A 214 24.82 5.28 4.32
C LEU A 214 25.62 4.07 3.82
N ARG A 215 26.56 4.31 2.91
CA ARG A 215 27.43 3.27 2.34
C ARG A 215 28.66 3.09 3.22
N VAL A 216 28.73 1.98 3.91
CA VAL A 216 29.83 1.67 4.84
C VAL A 216 30.96 0.98 4.09
N GLN A 217 32.21 1.33 4.41
CA GLN A 217 33.37 0.60 3.89
C GLN A 217 33.42 -0.82 4.50
N PRO A 218 33.66 -1.87 3.70
CA PRO A 218 33.69 -3.25 4.19
C PRO A 218 34.59 -3.41 5.43
N GLY A 219 34.11 -4.09 6.46
CA GLY A 219 34.88 -4.40 7.68
C GLY A 219 35.05 -3.26 8.71
N LYS A 220 34.68 -2.01 8.40
CA LYS A 220 34.95 -0.86 9.31
C LYS A 220 33.86 -0.57 10.36
N ILE A 221 32.61 -0.96 10.11
CA ILE A 221 31.49 -0.68 11.03
C ILE A 221 30.60 -1.90 11.15
N SER A 222 30.39 -2.37 12.38
CA SER A 222 29.45 -3.44 12.65
C SER A 222 28.02 -3.03 12.26
N TRP A 223 27.25 -4.01 11.81
CA TRP A 223 25.83 -3.84 11.56
C TRP A 223 25.13 -3.35 12.84
N GLY A 224 24.21 -2.39 12.71
CA GLY A 224 23.55 -1.70 13.84
C GLY A 224 24.24 -0.43 14.37
N LYS A 225 25.57 -0.28 14.25
CA LYS A 225 26.29 0.91 14.75
C LYS A 225 26.41 2.06 13.74
N ARG A 226 25.90 1.87 12.52
CA ARG A 226 26.05 2.81 11.39
C ARG A 226 25.47 4.19 11.66
N HIS A 227 24.22 4.25 12.11
CA HIS A 227 23.52 5.51 12.42
C HIS A 227 24.12 6.22 13.64
N TYR A 228 24.56 5.44 14.64
CA TYR A 228 25.24 5.98 15.80
C TYR A 228 26.56 6.66 15.42
N GLN A 229 27.39 6.01 14.60
CA GLN A 229 28.66 6.59 14.15
C GLN A 229 28.45 7.80 13.23
N ALA A 230 27.45 7.78 12.35
CA ALA A 230 27.10 8.93 11.52
C ALA A 230 26.66 10.13 12.37
N THR A 231 25.83 9.90 13.39
CA THR A 231 25.39 10.94 14.32
C THR A 231 26.55 11.45 15.17
N LYS A 232 27.43 10.56 15.64
CA LYS A 232 28.64 10.94 16.40
C LYS A 232 29.57 11.83 15.58
N ALA A 233 29.83 11.46 14.33
CA ALA A 233 30.64 12.26 13.41
C ALA A 233 30.00 13.63 13.14
N LEU A 234 28.67 13.68 12.95
CA LEU A 234 27.93 14.92 12.77
C LEU A 234 28.09 15.86 13.97
N LEU A 235 27.95 15.34 15.19
CA LEU A 235 28.08 16.15 16.41
C LEU A 235 29.51 16.59 16.70
N GLN A 236 30.52 15.85 16.24
CA GLN A 236 31.92 16.23 16.37
C GLN A 236 32.29 17.38 15.42
N GLN A 237 31.81 17.35 14.18
CA GLN A 237 32.09 18.41 13.20
C GLN A 237 31.16 19.63 13.37
N GLN A 238 29.93 19.43 13.86
CA GLN A 238 28.92 20.49 14.01
C GLN A 238 28.26 20.46 15.40
N PRO A 239 28.95 20.96 16.45
CA PRO A 239 28.45 20.90 17.83
C PRO A 239 27.14 21.68 18.03
N ALA A 240 26.88 22.71 17.22
CA ALA A 240 25.64 23.50 17.26
C ALA A 240 24.37 22.66 16.99
N LEU A 241 24.49 21.51 16.32
CA LEU A 241 23.35 20.61 16.06
C LEU A 241 22.99 19.72 17.26
N LYS A 242 23.81 19.66 18.31
CA LYS A 242 23.63 18.78 19.47
C LYS A 242 22.25 18.90 20.09
N THR A 243 21.79 20.11 20.38
CA THR A 243 20.48 20.35 20.99
C THR A 243 19.32 19.86 20.11
N ARG A 244 19.40 20.06 18.79
CA ARG A 244 18.37 19.60 17.83
C ARG A 244 18.30 18.08 17.77
N VAL A 245 19.45 17.41 17.71
CA VAL A 245 19.52 15.94 17.67
C VAL A 245 18.98 15.34 18.97
N ILE A 246 19.37 15.89 20.13
CA ILE A 246 18.89 15.45 21.45
C ILE A 246 17.37 15.65 21.55
N LEU A 247 16.85 16.82 21.20
CA LEU A 247 15.42 17.13 21.25
C LEU A 247 14.60 16.08 20.48
N VAL A 248 15.05 15.72 19.28
CA VAL A 248 14.41 14.70 18.44
C VAL A 248 14.38 13.32 19.12
N HIS A 249 15.46 12.93 19.79
CA HIS A 249 15.53 11.65 20.50
C HIS A 249 14.66 11.67 21.76
N VAL A 250 14.62 12.78 22.48
CA VAL A 250 13.75 12.99 23.64
C VAL A 250 12.28 12.90 23.23
N ILE A 251 11.85 13.58 22.16
CA ILE A 251 10.48 13.51 21.66
C ILE A 251 10.09 12.06 21.31
N ARG A 252 10.99 11.31 20.65
CA ARG A 252 10.75 9.88 20.34
C ARG A 252 10.61 9.05 21.60
N LEU A 253 11.49 9.26 22.59
CA LEU A 253 11.47 8.51 23.85
C LEU A 253 10.18 8.78 24.62
N ILE A 254 9.76 10.05 24.72
CA ILE A 254 8.47 10.43 25.30
C ILE A 254 7.35 9.74 24.54
N GLY A 255 7.33 9.82 23.20
CA GLY A 255 6.32 9.14 22.38
C GLY A 255 6.23 7.64 22.66
N TYR A 256 7.36 6.93 22.75
CA TYR A 256 7.38 5.51 23.09
C TYR A 256 6.91 5.23 24.52
N ALA A 257 7.29 6.07 25.49
CA ALA A 257 6.82 5.95 26.86
C ALA A 257 5.30 6.11 26.95
N LEU A 258 4.72 7.07 26.23
CA LEU A 258 3.26 7.25 26.17
C LEU A 258 2.56 6.05 25.51
N ALA A 259 3.13 5.49 24.44
CA ALA A 259 2.59 4.30 23.80
C ALA A 259 2.60 3.08 24.73
N LEU A 260 3.72 2.84 25.43
CA LEU A 260 3.85 1.76 26.39
C LEU A 260 2.90 1.96 27.57
N TRP A 261 2.77 3.19 28.07
CA TRP A 261 1.83 3.50 29.15
C TRP A 261 0.38 3.23 28.74
N ALA A 262 -0.02 3.62 27.53
CA ALA A 262 -1.37 3.36 27.02
C ALA A 262 -1.68 1.85 26.96
N LEU A 263 -0.74 1.05 26.45
CA LEU A 263 -0.88 -0.41 26.40
C LEU A 263 -0.88 -1.04 27.80
N ALA A 264 0.01 -0.59 28.68
CA ALA A 264 0.10 -1.07 30.06
C ALA A 264 -1.18 -0.76 30.85
N SER A 265 -1.75 0.43 30.66
CA SER A 265 -3.00 0.84 31.31
C SER A 265 -4.14 -0.12 30.95
N LEU A 266 -4.32 -0.46 29.67
CA LEU A 266 -5.31 -1.46 29.27
C LEU A 266 -5.00 -2.86 29.82
N TYR A 267 -3.72 -3.26 29.80
CA TYR A 267 -3.34 -4.58 30.29
C TYR A 267 -3.65 -4.75 31.78
N PHE A 268 -3.21 -3.80 32.62
CA PHE A 268 -3.36 -3.89 34.08
C PHE A 268 -4.77 -3.62 34.58
N ASN A 269 -5.62 -2.92 33.82
CA ASN A 269 -6.97 -2.57 34.27
C ASN A 269 -8.08 -3.40 33.61
N ILE A 270 -7.80 -4.06 32.48
CA ILE A 270 -8.82 -4.78 31.71
C ILE A 270 -8.42 -6.24 31.44
N VAL A 271 -7.21 -6.47 30.93
CA VAL A 271 -6.78 -7.83 30.53
C VAL A 271 -6.43 -8.69 31.74
N SER A 272 -5.71 -8.12 32.70
CA SER A 272 -5.26 -8.81 33.91
C SER A 272 -5.42 -7.89 35.13
N PRO A 273 -6.67 -7.51 35.47
CA PRO A 273 -6.94 -6.65 36.62
C PRO A 273 -6.56 -7.34 37.92
N THR A 274 -5.96 -6.59 38.85
CA THR A 274 -5.61 -7.09 40.18
C THR A 274 -6.84 -7.25 41.09
N PHE A 275 -7.90 -6.46 40.86
CA PHE A 275 -9.12 -6.47 41.68
C PHE A 275 -10.38 -6.59 40.83
N SER A 276 -10.68 -5.58 40.00
CA SER A 276 -11.84 -5.55 39.13
C SER A 276 -11.50 -4.85 37.81
N VAL A 277 -12.27 -5.14 36.77
CA VAL A 277 -12.10 -4.49 35.47
C VAL A 277 -12.51 -3.02 35.58
N ASP A 278 -11.57 -2.10 35.34
CA ASP A 278 -11.86 -0.67 35.28
C ASP A 278 -11.86 -0.19 33.82
N LEU A 279 -13.05 -0.14 33.25
CA LEU A 279 -13.28 0.29 31.88
C LEU A 279 -13.11 1.82 31.69
N THR A 280 -13.10 2.63 32.75
CA THR A 280 -12.93 4.10 32.63
C THR A 280 -11.55 4.48 32.11
N THR A 281 -10.57 3.58 32.27
CA THR A 281 -9.18 3.74 31.80
C THR A 281 -9.03 3.73 30.28
N VAL A 282 -10.05 3.26 29.53
CA VAL A 282 -10.00 3.16 28.07
C VAL A 282 -9.81 4.52 27.39
N PHE A 283 -10.55 5.55 27.82
CA PHE A 283 -10.45 6.89 27.21
C PHE A 283 -9.12 7.58 27.48
N PRO A 284 -8.63 7.67 28.74
CA PRO A 284 -7.29 8.17 29.02
C PRO A 284 -6.21 7.43 28.24
N ALA A 285 -6.28 6.09 28.15
CA ALA A 285 -5.32 5.30 27.41
C ALA A 285 -5.35 5.62 25.90
N ALA A 286 -6.54 5.79 25.31
CA ALA A 286 -6.70 6.17 23.90
C ALA A 286 -6.14 7.57 23.59
N ILE A 287 -6.35 8.55 24.48
CA ILE A 287 -5.77 9.90 24.34
C ILE A 287 -4.24 9.83 24.35
N MET A 288 -3.67 9.08 25.31
CA MET A 288 -2.22 8.93 25.43
C MET A 288 -1.62 8.20 24.22
N ALA A 289 -2.33 7.22 23.67
CA ALA A 289 -1.95 6.56 22.43
C ALA A 289 -2.00 7.49 21.21
N LEU A 290 -2.95 8.42 21.17
CA LEU A 290 -3.05 9.43 20.11
C LEU A 290 -1.93 10.48 20.22
N LEU A 291 -1.56 10.88 21.44
CA LEU A 291 -0.39 11.74 21.65
C LEU A 291 0.90 11.03 21.24
N ALA A 292 1.06 9.77 21.63
CA ALA A 292 2.22 8.95 21.27
C ALA A 292 2.44 8.89 19.76
N ILE A 293 1.38 8.58 18.99
CA ILE A 293 1.47 8.49 17.53
C ILE A 293 1.79 9.84 16.90
N CYS A 294 1.20 10.95 17.37
CA CYS A 294 1.50 12.30 16.88
C CYS A 294 3.00 12.65 17.04
N LEU A 295 3.59 12.34 18.20
CA LEU A 295 5.02 12.60 18.47
C LEU A 295 5.93 11.72 17.61
N ILE A 296 5.67 10.41 17.56
CA ILE A 296 6.51 9.45 16.82
C ILE A 296 6.44 9.70 15.32
N VAL A 297 5.23 9.91 14.78
CA VAL A 297 5.00 10.15 13.36
C VAL A 297 5.50 11.53 12.96
N GLY A 298 5.22 12.58 13.73
CA GLY A 298 5.68 13.94 13.43
C GLY A 298 7.20 14.01 13.29
N VAL A 299 7.93 13.38 14.21
CA VAL A 299 9.40 13.26 14.12
C VAL A 299 9.82 12.29 13.00
N GLY A 300 9.14 11.17 12.83
CA GLY A 300 9.42 10.17 11.78
C GLY A 300 9.31 10.72 10.36
N PHE A 301 8.43 11.70 10.13
CA PHE A 301 8.25 12.34 8.83
C PHE A 301 9.22 13.50 8.58
N SER A 302 9.48 14.33 9.59
CA SER A 302 10.22 15.59 9.43
C SER A 302 11.73 15.44 9.61
N TRP A 303 12.17 14.59 10.53
CA TRP A 303 13.59 14.45 10.87
C TRP A 303 14.46 13.82 9.79
N PRO A 304 14.04 12.75 9.07
CA PRO A 304 14.93 12.07 8.13
C PRO A 304 15.51 12.98 7.05
N GLN A 305 14.69 13.87 6.47
CA GLN A 305 15.14 14.84 5.47
C GLN A 305 16.19 15.79 6.06
N ARG A 306 15.86 16.43 7.19
CA ARG A 306 16.76 17.38 7.86
C ARG A 306 18.09 16.71 8.24
N ASN A 307 18.02 15.49 8.76
CA ASN A 307 19.21 14.72 9.11
C ASN A 307 20.07 14.41 7.88
N TYR A 308 19.46 14.03 6.75
CA TYR A 308 20.18 13.80 5.51
C TYR A 308 20.85 15.08 4.99
N ASP A 309 20.15 16.22 5.03
CA ASP A 309 20.71 17.51 4.61
C ASP A 309 21.91 17.91 5.48
N TYR A 310 21.85 17.67 6.80
CA TYR A 310 23.02 17.86 7.67
C TYR A 310 24.14 16.88 7.37
N LEU A 311 23.83 15.61 7.16
CA LEU A 311 24.83 14.60 6.83
C LEU A 311 25.58 14.99 5.55
N GLN A 312 24.91 15.51 4.51
CA GLN A 312 25.55 15.92 3.25
C GLN A 312 26.66 16.97 3.43
N THR A 313 26.64 17.73 4.51
CA THR A 313 27.68 18.74 4.82
C THR A 313 28.91 18.17 5.54
N LEU A 314 28.92 16.88 5.87
CA LEU A 314 30.06 16.21 6.50
C LEU A 314 31.22 16.02 5.52
N ASP A 315 32.43 16.27 6.00
CA ASP A 315 33.63 15.79 5.31
C ASP A 315 33.74 14.26 5.51
N THR A 316 33.37 13.52 4.47
CA THR A 316 33.36 12.04 4.46
C THR A 316 34.69 11.42 4.05
N THR A 317 35.71 12.21 3.71
CA THR A 317 37.01 11.69 3.23
C THR A 317 37.73 10.83 4.26
N LYS A 318 37.60 11.18 5.55
CA LYS A 318 38.22 10.48 6.69
C LYS A 318 37.26 9.57 7.46
N LEU A 319 36.00 9.47 7.03
CA LEU A 319 34.96 8.72 7.74
C LEU A 319 34.83 7.28 7.22
N PRO A 320 34.45 6.30 8.07
CA PRO A 320 34.28 4.91 7.66
C PRO A 320 33.02 4.65 6.81
N PHE A 321 32.31 5.71 6.43
CA PHE A 321 31.10 5.67 5.62
C PHE A 321 31.06 6.83 4.61
N LYS A 322 30.38 6.60 3.50
CA LYS A 322 30.02 7.60 2.50
C LYS A 322 28.51 7.79 2.49
N ILE A 323 28.08 9.01 2.17
CA ILE A 323 26.67 9.34 2.04
C ILE A 323 26.29 9.17 0.58
N SER A 324 25.15 8.53 0.32
CA SER A 324 24.67 8.32 -1.03
C SER A 324 24.03 9.56 -1.62
N ASP A 325 23.92 9.54 -2.94
CA ASP A 325 23.17 10.48 -3.76
C ASP A 325 21.72 10.68 -3.31
N ARG A 326 21.17 11.84 -3.69
CA ARG A 326 19.82 12.27 -3.32
C ARG A 326 18.74 11.30 -3.80
N ASP A 327 18.89 10.72 -4.98
CA ASP A 327 17.92 9.76 -5.53
C ASP A 327 17.83 8.47 -4.71
N THR A 328 18.95 8.01 -4.15
CA THR A 328 18.97 6.87 -3.24
C THR A 328 18.28 7.20 -1.91
N PHE A 329 18.49 8.42 -1.40
CA PHE A 329 17.83 8.88 -0.18
C PHE A 329 16.33 9.10 -0.38
N ASP A 330 15.90 9.71 -1.48
CA ASP A 330 14.48 9.95 -1.76
C ASP A 330 13.69 8.64 -1.87
N ARG A 331 14.30 7.59 -2.42
CA ARG A 331 13.73 6.24 -2.40
C ARG A 331 13.61 5.70 -0.96
N PHE A 332 14.65 5.81 -0.14
CA PHE A 332 14.59 5.43 1.27
C PHE A 332 13.51 6.18 2.04
N ARG A 333 13.43 7.50 1.86
CA ARG A 333 12.42 8.36 2.49
C ARG A 333 11.01 7.96 2.06
N TYR A 334 10.79 7.60 0.80
CA TYR A 334 9.51 7.09 0.31
C TYR A 334 9.09 5.80 1.03
N HIS A 335 9.99 4.82 1.13
CA HIS A 335 9.73 3.56 1.84
C HIS A 335 9.50 3.78 3.35
N LEU A 336 10.25 4.68 3.97
CA LEU A 336 10.10 5.02 5.38
C LEU A 336 8.76 5.71 5.67
N ARG A 337 8.36 6.64 4.80
CA ARG A 337 7.06 7.30 4.88
C ARG A 337 5.93 6.30 4.75
N THR A 338 6.02 5.40 3.77
CA THR A 338 5.01 4.35 3.53
C THR A 338 4.87 3.42 4.73
N PHE A 339 6.00 3.04 5.34
CA PHE A 339 6.02 2.25 6.57
C PHE A 339 5.34 2.96 7.74
N HIS A 340 5.68 4.24 7.98
CA HIS A 340 5.06 5.02 9.06
C HIS A 340 3.57 5.20 8.86
N VAL A 341 3.10 5.50 7.64
CA VAL A 341 1.65 5.57 7.34
C VAL A 341 0.97 4.24 7.64
N SER A 342 1.56 3.14 7.21
CA SER A 342 0.99 1.81 7.39
C SER A 342 0.86 1.45 8.87
N ILE A 343 1.90 1.67 9.67
CA ILE A 343 1.83 1.46 11.14
C ILE A 343 0.83 2.40 11.79
N THR A 344 0.73 3.64 11.30
CA THR A 344 -0.23 4.63 11.83
C THR A 344 -1.66 4.13 11.65
N ILE A 345 -1.99 3.59 10.47
CA ILE A 345 -3.29 2.99 10.18
C ILE A 345 -3.56 1.82 11.13
N ILE A 346 -2.62 0.89 11.29
CA ILE A 346 -2.77 -0.26 12.20
C ILE A 346 -3.04 0.21 13.63
N TRP A 347 -2.25 1.17 14.11
CA TRP A 347 -2.39 1.73 15.45
C TRP A 347 -3.77 2.36 15.66
N LEU A 348 -4.23 3.20 14.73
CA LEU A 348 -5.54 3.82 14.81
C LEU A 348 -6.68 2.78 14.80
N VAL A 349 -6.60 1.77 13.93
CA VAL A 349 -7.61 0.71 13.86
C VAL A 349 -7.70 -0.06 15.17
N ILE A 350 -6.56 -0.42 15.79
CA ILE A 350 -6.54 -1.09 17.09
C ILE A 350 -7.30 -0.27 18.13
N TRP A 351 -7.02 1.03 18.23
CA TRP A 351 -7.67 1.91 19.21
C TRP A 351 -9.16 2.14 18.92
N ILE A 352 -9.55 2.23 17.65
CA ILE A 352 -10.98 2.31 17.26
C ILE A 352 -11.72 1.04 17.67
N VAL A 353 -11.12 -0.14 17.46
CA VAL A 353 -11.73 -1.42 17.88
C VAL A 353 -11.88 -1.49 19.40
N ILE A 354 -10.87 -1.06 20.15
CA ILE A 354 -10.92 -1.02 21.62
C ILE A 354 -12.03 -0.08 22.11
N LEU A 355 -12.13 1.13 21.54
CA LEU A 355 -13.18 2.08 21.87
C LEU A 355 -14.58 1.56 21.48
N GLY A 356 -14.71 0.98 20.29
CA GLY A 356 -15.97 0.39 19.83
C GLY A 356 -16.44 -0.75 20.72
N ALA A 357 -15.51 -1.64 21.12
CA ALA A 357 -15.79 -2.71 22.06
C ALA A 357 -16.23 -2.16 23.43
N TYR A 358 -15.53 -1.15 23.96
CA TYR A 358 -15.93 -0.48 25.20
C TYR A 358 -17.38 0.04 25.12
N TYR A 359 -17.75 0.74 24.05
CA TYR A 359 -19.10 1.25 23.88
C TYR A 359 -20.14 0.12 23.76
N TYR A 360 -19.84 -0.94 23.01
CA TYR A 360 -20.73 -2.07 22.85
C TYR A 360 -21.01 -2.77 24.20
N TYR A 361 -19.97 -3.07 24.97
CA TYR A 361 -20.12 -3.73 26.28
C TYR A 361 -20.79 -2.83 27.33
N THR A 362 -20.52 -1.52 27.33
CA THR A 362 -21.15 -0.59 28.27
C THR A 362 -22.61 -0.31 27.93
N LEU A 363 -22.99 -0.25 26.64
CA LEU A 363 -24.38 -0.10 26.22
C LEU A 363 -25.22 -1.36 26.47
N LEU A 364 -24.66 -2.57 26.30
CA LEU A 364 -25.37 -3.83 26.56
C LEU A 364 -25.53 -4.18 28.04
N LEU A 365 -24.70 -3.63 28.92
CA LEU A 365 -24.82 -3.80 30.37
C LEU A 365 -25.63 -2.68 31.04
N GLY A 366 -25.95 -1.61 30.29
CA GLY A 366 -26.78 -0.49 30.73
C GLY A 366 -28.27 -0.62 30.38
N TYR A 367 -28.63 -1.64 29.60
CA TYR A 367 -29.99 -2.13 29.35
C TYR A 367 -30.10 -3.55 29.89
#